data_AF-X6D9G6-F1
#
_entry.id   AF-X6D9G6-F1
#
_cell.length_a   1.000
_cell.length_b   1.000
_cell.length_c   1.000
_cell.angle_alpha   90.00
_cell.angle_beta   90.00
_cell.angle_gamma   90.00
#
_symmetry.space_group_name_H-M   'P 1'
#
loop_
_entity.id
_entity.type
_entity.pdbx_description
1 polymer ?
#
loop_
_entity_poly.entity_id
_entity_poly.type
_entity_poly.pdbx_seq_one_letter_code
_entity_poly.pdbx_strand_id
1 'polypeptide(L)'
;MLKNIAALAEGEALPAANFNRRLALLGGLSAAALAATPRAHAGVNKGQADPLAEAIADYRTGMAQFAAIPSDDITMENEDDHVMSTYGPAHDRLWNNCPPATSLRGVAEAIRYTLESDCIIASSAENTLKAALAFLDQERVS
;
A
#
# COMPACT_ATOMS: atom_id res chain seq x y z
N MET A 1 -17.51 62.61 -13.73
CA MET A 1 -16.61 61.61 -13.13
C MET A 1 -16.37 60.50 -14.14
N LEU A 2 -15.11 60.16 -14.37
CA LEU A 2 -14.66 59.21 -15.38
C LEU A 2 -14.89 57.74 -14.96
N LYS A 3 -15.19 56.94 -15.99
CA LYS A 3 -15.04 55.48 -16.21
C LYS A 3 -14.54 54.61 -15.05
N ASN A 4 -15.27 53.53 -14.76
CA ASN A 4 -14.67 52.25 -14.38
C ASN A 4 -15.11 51.17 -15.37
N ILE A 5 -14.10 50.52 -15.93
CA ILE A 5 -14.16 49.50 -16.98
C ILE A 5 -14.15 48.11 -16.31
N ALA A 6 -15.05 47.26 -16.80
CA ALA A 6 -15.07 45.79 -16.87
C ALA A 6 -14.21 44.94 -15.92
N ALA A 7 -14.86 43.96 -15.30
CA ALA A 7 -14.36 42.58 -15.23
C ALA A 7 -15.54 41.62 -15.41
N LEU A 8 -15.66 41.06 -16.62
CA LEU A 8 -16.41 39.84 -16.91
C LEU A 8 -15.49 38.67 -16.57
N ALA A 9 -15.93 37.75 -15.71
CA ALA A 9 -15.44 36.38 -15.67
C ALA A 9 -16.65 35.52 -15.28
N GLU A 10 -17.32 35.02 -16.30
CA GLU A 10 -18.46 34.11 -16.19
C GLU A 10 -17.97 32.80 -15.56
N GLY A 11 -18.59 32.43 -14.44
CA GLY A 11 -18.36 31.14 -13.79
C GLY A 11 -19.00 30.04 -14.62
N GLU A 12 -18.20 29.31 -15.39
CA GLU A 12 -18.61 27.99 -15.86
C GLU A 12 -18.51 26.98 -14.72
N ALA A 13 -19.65 26.35 -14.44
CA ALA A 13 -19.81 25.30 -13.45
C ALA A 13 -18.98 24.06 -13.82
N LEU A 14 -18.16 23.59 -12.90
CA LEU A 14 -17.52 22.27 -12.99
C LEU A 14 -18.60 21.18 -12.80
N PRO A 15 -18.75 20.21 -13.71
CA PRO A 15 -19.72 19.14 -13.55
C PRO A 15 -19.32 18.22 -12.39
N ALA A 16 -20.28 17.97 -11.49
CA ALA A 16 -20.16 17.03 -10.38
C ALA A 16 -19.97 15.61 -10.92
N ALA A 17 -18.74 15.10 -10.82
CA ALA A 17 -18.41 13.74 -11.20
C ALA A 17 -18.67 12.78 -10.03
N ASN A 18 -19.90 12.28 -9.98
CA ASN A 18 -20.35 11.25 -9.04
C ASN A 18 -19.85 9.87 -9.53
N PHE A 19 -18.72 9.38 -9.03
CA PHE A 19 -18.15 8.09 -9.42
C PHE A 19 -18.38 7.02 -8.33
N ASN A 20 -19.50 6.30 -8.47
CA ASN A 20 -19.71 5.00 -7.82
C ASN A 20 -18.71 3.97 -8.36
N ARG A 21 -17.51 3.88 -7.77
CA ARG A 21 -16.44 2.91 -8.15
C ARG A 21 -16.68 1.47 -7.67
N ARG A 22 -17.86 1.15 -7.14
CA ARG A 22 -18.15 -0.16 -6.51
C ARG A 22 -18.71 -1.25 -7.44
N LEU A 23 -18.68 -1.06 -8.77
CA LEU A 23 -19.24 -2.05 -9.72
C LEU A 23 -18.32 -2.43 -10.88
N ALA A 24 -17.00 -2.49 -10.66
CA ALA A 24 -16.03 -2.92 -11.68
C ALA A 24 -15.19 -4.14 -11.27
N LEU A 25 -15.66 -4.96 -10.32
CA LEU A 25 -14.90 -6.11 -9.81
C LEU A 25 -15.64 -7.46 -9.92
N LEU A 26 -16.44 -7.66 -10.98
CA LEU A 26 -17.22 -8.90 -11.14
C LEU A 26 -17.37 -9.41 -12.58
N GLY A 27 -16.38 -9.22 -13.45
CA GLY A 27 -16.47 -9.82 -14.78
C GLY A 27 -15.16 -9.89 -15.56
N GLY A 28 -14.62 -11.09 -15.71
CA GLY A 28 -13.66 -11.38 -16.79
C GLY A 28 -12.50 -12.31 -16.45
N LEU A 29 -12.76 -13.55 -16.06
CA LEU A 29 -11.77 -14.63 -16.17
C LEU A 29 -12.09 -15.45 -17.42
N SER A 30 -11.50 -15.07 -18.55
CA SER A 30 -11.42 -15.94 -19.73
C SER A 30 -9.99 -16.46 -19.85
N ALA A 31 -9.86 -17.78 -19.74
CA ALA A 31 -8.60 -18.51 -19.84
C ALA A 31 -8.02 -18.43 -21.26
N ALA A 32 -6.72 -18.09 -21.35
CA ALA A 32 -5.91 -18.35 -22.52
C ALA A 32 -4.58 -18.96 -22.05
N ALA A 33 -4.43 -20.26 -22.27
CA ALA A 33 -3.19 -21.00 -22.01
C ALA A 33 -2.19 -20.69 -23.11
N LEU A 34 -1.13 -19.93 -22.79
CA LEU A 34 0.07 -19.83 -23.60
C LEU A 34 1.15 -20.70 -22.97
N ALA A 35 1.60 -21.69 -23.72
CA ALA A 35 2.70 -22.57 -23.36
C ALA A 35 3.98 -21.74 -23.14
N ALA A 36 4.38 -21.59 -21.89
CA ALA A 36 5.66 -21.01 -21.50
C ALA A 36 6.69 -22.14 -21.33
N THR A 37 7.80 -22.04 -22.07
CA THR A 37 9.03 -22.80 -21.81
C THR A 37 9.47 -22.55 -20.36
N PRO A 38 9.82 -23.57 -19.56
CA PRO A 38 10.29 -23.34 -18.20
C PRO A 38 11.68 -22.70 -18.26
N ARG A 39 11.73 -21.38 -18.20
CA ARG A 39 12.90 -20.69 -17.69
C ARG A 39 12.98 -21.10 -16.22
N ALA A 40 14.07 -21.76 -15.82
CA ALA A 40 14.35 -22.03 -14.42
C ALA A 40 14.37 -20.68 -13.70
N HIS A 41 13.23 -20.27 -13.15
CA HIS A 41 13.17 -19.23 -12.15
C HIS A 41 13.97 -19.80 -10.98
N ALA A 42 15.16 -19.26 -10.75
CA ALA A 42 15.83 -19.34 -9.45
C ALA A 42 14.74 -19.17 -8.40
N GLY A 43 14.55 -20.23 -7.60
CA GLY A 43 13.28 -20.54 -6.97
C GLY A 43 12.66 -19.31 -6.32
N VAL A 44 11.48 -18.91 -6.78
CA VAL A 44 10.58 -18.17 -5.91
C VAL A 44 10.28 -19.17 -4.80
N ASN A 45 11.00 -19.06 -3.68
CA ASN A 45 10.77 -19.83 -2.47
C ASN A 45 9.40 -19.45 -1.92
N LYS A 46 8.33 -19.91 -2.60
CA LYS A 46 6.94 -19.85 -2.17
C LYS A 46 6.82 -20.77 -0.95
N GLY A 47 7.18 -20.26 0.22
CA GLY A 47 7.13 -21.02 1.46
C GLY A 47 8.19 -20.61 2.49
N GLN A 48 9.22 -19.86 2.09
CA GLN A 48 10.16 -19.33 3.07
C GLN A 48 9.53 -18.11 3.76
N ALA A 49 9.50 -18.16 5.09
CA ALA A 49 9.19 -17.03 5.94
C ALA A 49 10.11 -15.86 5.56
N ASP A 50 9.54 -14.67 5.38
CA ASP A 50 10.28 -13.45 5.10
C ASP A 50 9.78 -12.40 6.11
N PRO A 51 10.65 -11.92 7.00
CA PRO A 51 10.20 -11.13 8.14
C PRO A 51 9.67 -9.75 7.70
N LEU A 52 10.09 -9.23 6.55
CA LEU A 52 9.50 -8.03 5.95
C LEU A 52 8.13 -8.30 5.35
N ALA A 53 7.98 -9.38 4.57
CA ALA A 53 6.68 -9.76 4.02
C ALA A 53 5.65 -10.06 5.13
N GLU A 54 6.09 -10.67 6.24
CA GLU A 54 5.25 -10.95 7.40
C GLU A 54 4.81 -9.66 8.11
N ALA A 55 5.74 -8.73 8.38
CA ALA A 55 5.39 -7.45 9.00
C ALA A 55 4.40 -6.62 8.14
N ILE A 56 4.53 -6.66 6.81
CA ILE A 56 3.58 -6.02 5.89
C ILE A 56 2.21 -6.72 5.93
N ALA A 57 2.19 -8.05 6.01
CA ALA A 57 0.95 -8.82 6.12
C ALA A 57 0.22 -8.56 7.45
N ASP A 58 0.96 -8.47 8.55
CA ASP A 58 0.42 -8.12 9.87
C ASP A 58 -0.18 -6.72 9.85
N TYR A 59 0.51 -5.74 9.26
CA TYR A 59 -0.01 -4.38 9.09
C TYR A 59 -1.31 -4.35 8.28
N ARG A 60 -1.35 -5.03 7.14
CA ARG A 60 -2.57 -5.12 6.30
C ARG A 60 -3.73 -5.79 7.06
N THR A 61 -3.44 -6.82 7.85
CA THR A 61 -4.44 -7.50 8.67
C THR A 61 -4.99 -6.56 9.75
N GLY A 62 -4.13 -5.84 10.46
CA GLY A 62 -4.53 -4.84 11.44
C GLY A 62 -5.34 -3.71 10.81
N MET A 63 -4.97 -3.22 9.62
CA MET A 63 -5.72 -2.17 8.92
C MET A 63 -7.13 -2.65 8.57
N ALA A 64 -7.27 -3.91 8.14
CA ALA A 64 -8.58 -4.51 7.88
C ALA A 64 -9.41 -4.66 9.16
N GLN A 65 -8.79 -4.99 10.29
CA GLN A 65 -9.46 -5.06 11.59
C GLN A 65 -9.95 -3.68 12.04
N PHE A 66 -9.11 -2.64 11.94
CA PHE A 66 -9.49 -1.27 12.25
C PHE A 66 -10.65 -0.79 11.37
N ALA A 67 -10.57 -1.04 10.07
CA ALA A 67 -11.62 -0.68 9.11
C ALA A 67 -12.95 -1.42 9.32
N ALA A 68 -12.96 -2.52 10.07
CA ALA A 68 -14.16 -3.27 10.42
C ALA A 68 -14.86 -2.74 11.68
N ILE A 69 -14.22 -1.85 12.44
CA ILE A 69 -14.83 -1.20 13.60
C ILE A 69 -15.91 -0.22 13.10
N PRO A 70 -17.15 -0.26 13.63
CA PRO A 70 -18.17 0.71 13.28
C PRO A 70 -17.70 2.15 13.56
N SER A 71 -17.94 3.06 12.62
CA SER A 71 -17.47 4.46 12.74
C SER A 71 -18.00 5.16 13.99
N ASP A 72 -19.21 4.80 14.43
CA ASP A 72 -19.86 5.41 15.59
C ASP A 72 -19.22 4.96 16.92
N ASP A 73 -18.43 3.88 16.89
CA ASP A 73 -17.68 3.37 18.04
C ASP A 73 -16.27 4.02 18.13
N ILE A 74 -15.82 4.71 17.08
CA ILE A 74 -14.54 5.43 17.05
C ILE A 74 -14.78 6.90 17.41
N THR A 75 -14.14 7.33 18.49
CA THR A 75 -14.15 8.68 19.01
C THR A 75 -12.72 9.20 19.10
N MET A 76 -12.54 10.53 19.16
CA MET A 76 -11.21 11.10 19.37
C MET A 76 -10.53 10.61 20.66
N GLU A 77 -11.31 10.18 21.66
CA GLU A 77 -10.78 9.74 22.97
C GLU A 77 -10.29 8.29 22.96
N ASN A 78 -10.83 7.43 22.08
CA ASN A 78 -10.52 5.99 22.03
C ASN A 78 -9.83 5.54 20.73
N GLU A 79 -9.65 6.43 19.74
CA GLU A 79 -9.05 6.10 18.46
C GLU A 79 -7.66 5.49 18.62
N ASP A 80 -6.82 6.07 19.48
CA ASP A 80 -5.47 5.56 19.75
C ASP A 80 -5.48 4.12 20.30
N ASP A 81 -6.43 3.78 21.17
CA ASP A 81 -6.57 2.41 21.69
C ASP A 81 -7.00 1.43 20.58
N HIS A 82 -7.88 1.86 19.69
CA HIS A 82 -8.27 1.08 18.51
C HIS A 82 -7.09 0.90 17.54
N VAL A 83 -6.28 1.95 17.32
CA VAL A 83 -5.05 1.86 16.53
C VAL A 83 -4.08 0.86 17.16
N MET A 84 -3.79 0.99 18.46
CA MET A 84 -2.82 0.15 19.15
C MET A 84 -3.26 -1.31 19.32
N SER A 85 -4.57 -1.58 19.35
CA SER A 85 -5.11 -2.95 19.37
C SER A 85 -5.20 -3.61 17.99
N THR A 86 -5.00 -2.86 16.90
CA THR A 86 -5.13 -3.35 15.52
C THR A 86 -3.81 -3.25 14.76
N TYR A 87 -3.60 -2.17 13.98
CA TYR A 87 -2.44 -2.03 13.10
C TYR A 87 -1.25 -1.32 13.73
N GLY A 88 -1.45 -0.57 14.83
CA GLY A 88 -0.44 0.28 15.47
C GLY A 88 0.90 -0.42 15.71
N PRO A 89 0.94 -1.61 16.33
CA PRO A 89 2.19 -2.33 16.57
C PRO A 89 2.91 -2.74 15.28
N ALA A 90 2.17 -3.18 14.25
CA ALA A 90 2.77 -3.56 12.96
C ALA A 90 3.26 -2.32 12.18
N HIS A 91 2.51 -1.22 12.26
CA HIS A 91 2.92 0.07 11.70
C HIS A 91 4.19 0.59 12.38
N ASP A 92 4.25 0.59 13.71
CA ASP A 92 5.43 0.97 14.47
C ASP A 92 6.65 0.11 14.09
N ARG A 93 6.45 -1.20 13.92
CA ARG A 93 7.52 -2.09 13.44
C ARG A 93 8.03 -1.69 12.06
N LEU A 94 7.15 -1.40 11.09
CA LEU A 94 7.57 -0.94 9.76
C LEU A 94 8.24 0.44 9.80
N TRP A 95 7.87 1.29 10.76
CA TRP A 95 8.37 2.66 10.89
C TRP A 95 9.68 2.77 11.66
N ASN A 96 9.76 2.19 12.85
CA ASN A 96 10.88 2.35 13.79
C ASN A 96 11.84 1.16 13.81
N ASN A 97 11.38 -0.05 13.47
CA ASN A 97 12.18 -1.27 13.57
C ASN A 97 11.95 -2.20 12.36
N CYS A 98 12.10 -1.63 11.17
CA CYS A 98 11.75 -2.31 9.92
C CYS A 98 12.63 -3.57 9.75
N PRO A 99 12.05 -4.77 9.67
CA PRO A 99 12.83 -5.99 9.49
C PRO A 99 13.44 -6.05 8.08
N PRO A 100 14.56 -6.79 7.90
CA PRO A 100 15.19 -6.93 6.59
C PRO A 100 14.35 -7.79 5.65
N ALA A 101 14.48 -7.56 4.34
CA ALA A 101 14.03 -8.54 3.35
C ALA A 101 15.03 -9.71 3.30
N THR A 102 14.54 -10.95 3.22
CA THR A 102 15.38 -12.15 3.13
C THR A 102 15.06 -13.00 1.90
N SER A 103 14.21 -12.48 1.01
CA SER A 103 13.77 -13.16 -0.20
C SER A 103 13.22 -12.17 -1.24
N LEU A 104 13.14 -12.63 -2.49
CA LEU A 104 12.44 -11.90 -3.55
C LEU A 104 10.94 -11.70 -3.26
N ARG A 105 10.33 -12.55 -2.41
CA ARG A 105 8.96 -12.35 -1.93
C ARG A 105 8.88 -11.10 -1.05
N GLY A 106 9.79 -10.94 -0.10
CA GLY A 106 9.89 -9.73 0.74
C GLY A 106 10.08 -8.47 -0.09
N VAL A 107 10.97 -8.52 -1.08
CA VAL A 107 11.16 -7.43 -2.05
C VAL A 107 9.87 -7.08 -2.79
N ALA A 108 9.18 -8.09 -3.34
CA ALA A 108 7.95 -7.85 -4.09
C ALA A 108 6.83 -7.27 -3.21
N GLU A 109 6.69 -7.75 -1.96
CA GLU A 109 5.70 -7.20 -1.03
C GLU A 109 6.02 -5.77 -0.62
N ALA A 110 7.29 -5.43 -0.38
CA ALA A 110 7.71 -4.06 -0.09
C ALA A 110 7.34 -3.10 -1.24
N ILE A 111 7.62 -3.49 -2.49
CA ILE A 111 7.27 -2.67 -3.65
C ILE A 111 5.75 -2.49 -3.75
N ARG A 112 4.96 -3.55 -3.59
CA ARG A 112 3.50 -3.45 -3.62
C ARG A 112 2.97 -2.57 -2.49
N TYR A 113 3.47 -2.75 -1.28
CA TYR A 113 3.13 -1.94 -0.12
C TYR A 113 3.33 -0.44 -0.39
N THR A 114 4.48 -0.04 -0.94
CA THR A 114 4.76 1.35 -1.26
C THR A 114 3.91 1.91 -2.41
N LEU A 115 3.58 1.09 -3.42
CA LEU A 115 2.72 1.51 -4.52
C LEU A 115 1.25 1.66 -4.08
N GLU A 116 0.79 0.79 -3.17
CA GLU A 116 -0.58 0.80 -2.67
C GLU A 116 -0.84 1.92 -1.65
N SER A 117 0.18 2.35 -0.90
CA SER A 117 0.00 3.36 0.14
C SER A 117 -0.30 4.77 -0.39
N ASP A 118 -0.16 5.01 -1.70
CA ASP A 118 -0.25 6.31 -2.39
C ASP A 118 0.50 7.45 -1.66
N CYS A 119 1.48 7.05 -0.83
CA CYS A 119 2.15 7.89 0.15
C CYS A 119 3.59 7.40 0.31
N ILE A 120 4.37 7.55 -0.77
CA ILE A 120 5.81 7.23 -0.82
C ILE A 120 6.60 8.10 0.19
N ILE A 121 6.00 9.17 0.72
CA ILE A 121 6.60 10.08 1.70
C ILE A 121 6.55 9.57 3.16
N ALA A 122 5.87 8.46 3.45
CA ALA A 122 5.87 7.87 4.78
C ALA A 122 7.19 7.13 5.06
N SER A 123 7.77 7.29 6.26
CA SER A 123 9.03 6.65 6.62
C SER A 123 8.95 5.12 6.57
N SER A 124 7.78 4.53 6.81
CA SER A 124 7.57 3.09 6.62
C SER A 124 7.81 2.65 5.18
N ALA A 125 7.29 3.38 4.18
CA ALA A 125 7.50 3.06 2.77
C ALA A 125 8.98 3.13 2.39
N GLU A 126 9.67 4.21 2.78
CA GLU A 126 11.11 4.36 2.58
C GLU A 126 11.91 3.21 3.22
N ASN A 127 11.59 2.87 4.47
CA ASN A 127 12.26 1.79 5.19
C ASN A 127 12.06 0.42 4.52
N THR A 128 10.84 0.10 4.07
CA THR A 128 10.59 -1.16 3.35
C THR A 128 11.36 -1.23 2.02
N LEU A 129 11.49 -0.12 1.30
CA LEU A 129 12.26 -0.06 0.06
C LEU A 129 13.76 -0.17 0.31
N LYS A 130 14.29 0.46 1.36
CA LYS A 130 15.69 0.30 1.77
C LYS A 130 16.01 -1.15 2.12
N ALA A 131 15.14 -1.82 2.88
CA ALA A 131 15.29 -3.24 3.21
C ALA A 131 15.26 -4.13 1.96
N ALA A 132 14.37 -3.85 1.01
CA ALA A 132 14.30 -4.56 -0.26
C ALA A 132 15.55 -4.33 -1.14
N LEU A 133 16.06 -3.10 -1.21
CA LEU A 133 17.26 -2.77 -1.96
C LEU A 133 18.50 -3.48 -1.38
N ALA A 134 18.64 -3.53 -0.05
CA ALA A 134 19.75 -4.21 0.60
C ALA A 134 19.82 -5.71 0.22
N PHE A 135 18.67 -6.39 0.14
CA PHE A 135 18.61 -7.78 -0.33
C PHE A 135 19.08 -7.90 -1.79
N LEU A 136 18.59 -7.02 -2.68
CA LEU A 136 18.95 -7.06 -4.09
C LEU A 136 20.44 -6.78 -4.33
N ASP A 137 21.04 -5.88 -3.54
CA ASP A 137 22.48 -5.59 -3.63
C ASP A 137 23.33 -6.78 -3.16
N GLN A 138 22.88 -7.51 -2.13
CA GLN A 138 23.54 -8.74 -1.69
C GLN A 138 23.50 -9.85 -2.76
N GLU A 139 22.35 -10.04 -3.40
CA GLU A 139 22.18 -11.04 -4.48
C GLU A 139 23.00 -10.71 -5.73
N ARG A 140 23.35 -9.44 -5.97
CA ARG A 140 24.18 -9.02 -7.12
C ARG A 140 25.66 -9.32 -6.96
N VAL A 141 26.13 -9.47 -5.73
CA VAL A 141 27.55 -9.69 -5.39
C VAL A 141 27.84 -11.18 -5.14
N SER A 142 26.80 -12.02 -5.08
CA SER A 142 26.88 -13.47 -4.87
C SER A 142 26.96 -14.25 -6.19
#